data_AF-A0A1I0ZXE8-F1
#
_entry.id   AF-A0A1I0ZXE8-F1
#
_cell.length_a   1.000
_cell.length_b   1.000
_cell.length_c   1.000
_cell.angle_alpha   90.00
_cell.angle_beta   90.00
_cell.angle_gamma   90.00
#
_symmetry.space_group_name_H-M   'P 1'
#
loop_
_entity.id
_entity.type
_entity.pdbx_description
1 polymer ?
#
loop_
_entity_poly.entity_id
_entity_poly.type
_entity_poly.pdbx_seq_one_letter_code
_entity_poly.pdbx_strand_id
1 'polypeptide(L)'
;MNEGRDAKELFMSFGGSTIRMYRAGEYEAYKAFGASPEEEARWLEELIEGLAGELSIRGWDAAGRLEEIARERKDARALERTVKFAARHLMSADSIVKLMYAEKTVAMLSALRDVLPEAALHESVRTTKVLLDDIVAKPLILDGGHDLASHGLKDKRALNRRAEQAVEALKRVLDGGR
;
A
#
# COMPACT_ATOMS: atom_id res chain seq x y z
N MET A 1 -8.01 32.95 -11.92
CA MET A 1 -9.17 32.71 -11.03
C MET A 1 -9.24 31.21 -10.83
N ASN A 2 -8.88 30.74 -9.64
CA ASN A 2 -8.90 29.32 -9.28
C ASN A 2 -10.19 29.10 -8.49
N GLU A 3 -11.27 28.77 -9.19
CA GLU A 3 -12.59 28.58 -8.58
C GLU A 3 -12.61 27.26 -7.81
N GLY A 4 -12.67 27.34 -6.47
CA GLY A 4 -13.35 26.36 -5.63
C GLY A 4 -12.51 25.30 -4.91
N ARG A 5 -11.26 25.03 -5.27
CA ARG A 5 -10.45 24.06 -4.50
C ARG A 5 -9.75 24.72 -3.33
N ASP A 6 -10.02 24.24 -2.13
CA ASP A 6 -9.24 24.60 -0.95
C ASP A 6 -7.90 23.84 -0.91
N ALA A 7 -6.95 24.31 -0.10
CA ALA A 7 -5.61 23.74 0.03
C ALA A 7 -5.64 22.23 0.34
N LYS A 8 -6.62 21.82 1.16
CA LYS A 8 -6.80 20.45 1.61
C LYS A 8 -7.28 19.56 0.47
N GLU A 9 -8.25 20.00 -0.32
CA GLU A 9 -8.74 19.26 -1.48
C GLU A 9 -7.61 19.00 -2.48
N LEU A 10 -6.80 20.04 -2.74
CA LEU A 10 -5.63 19.90 -3.60
C LEU A 10 -4.63 18.91 -2.99
N PHE A 11 -4.35 19.01 -1.69
CA PHE A 11 -3.50 18.06 -0.96
C PHE A 11 -3.97 16.61 -1.11
N MET A 12 -5.25 16.36 -0.84
CA MET A 12 -5.85 15.03 -0.88
C MET A 12 -5.89 14.46 -2.30
N SER A 13 -6.16 15.28 -3.32
CA SER A 13 -6.21 14.85 -4.72
C SER A 13 -4.88 14.30 -5.24
N PHE A 14 -3.76 14.80 -4.70
CA PHE A 14 -2.42 14.34 -5.02
C PHE A 14 -1.86 13.33 -3.99
N GLY A 15 -2.70 12.82 -3.08
CA GLY A 15 -2.29 11.86 -2.07
C GLY A 15 -1.25 12.41 -1.08
N GLY A 16 -1.23 13.73 -0.87
CA GLY A 16 -0.21 14.42 -0.09
C GLY A 16 1.16 14.52 -0.77
N SER A 17 1.27 14.20 -2.06
CA SER A 17 2.54 14.22 -2.79
C SER A 17 2.86 15.58 -3.40
N THR A 18 3.82 16.28 -2.81
CA THR A 18 4.33 17.55 -3.35
C THR A 18 5.04 17.36 -4.70
N ILE A 19 5.67 16.19 -4.91
CA ILE A 19 6.32 15.85 -6.18
C ILE A 19 5.29 15.70 -7.30
N ARG A 20 4.16 15.04 -7.03
CA ARG A 20 3.08 14.92 -8.04
C ARG A 20 2.43 16.27 -8.33
N MET A 21 2.21 17.11 -7.32
CA MET A 21 1.74 18.48 -7.51
C MET A 21 2.72 19.28 -8.38
N TYR A 22 4.03 19.16 -8.12
CA TYR A 22 5.05 19.87 -8.90
C TYR A 22 5.03 19.44 -10.37
N ARG A 23 4.96 18.13 -10.63
CA ARG A 23 4.85 17.59 -11.99
C ARG A 23 3.55 17.99 -12.70
N ALA A 24 2.47 18.22 -11.94
CA ALA A 24 1.19 18.67 -12.45
C ALA A 24 1.09 20.20 -12.60
N GLY A 25 2.09 20.97 -12.17
CA GLY A 25 2.05 22.43 -12.19
C GLY A 25 1.19 23.07 -11.08
N GLU A 26 0.70 22.27 -10.13
CA GLU A 26 -0.22 22.71 -9.07
C GLU A 26 0.51 23.08 -7.76
N TYR A 27 1.81 22.82 -7.67
CA TYR A 27 2.57 23.02 -6.44
C TYR A 27 2.64 24.48 -5.98
N GLU A 28 2.83 25.42 -6.90
CA GLU A 28 2.88 26.84 -6.54
C GLU A 28 1.51 27.35 -6.06
N ALA A 29 0.42 26.85 -6.67
CA ALA A 29 -0.94 27.15 -6.22
C ALA A 29 -1.18 26.60 -4.82
N TYR A 30 -0.79 25.34 -4.56
CA TYR A 30 -0.84 24.73 -3.23
C TYR A 30 -0.06 25.54 -2.19
N LYS A 31 1.19 25.89 -2.49
CA LYS A 31 2.07 26.62 -1.59
C LYS A 31 1.54 28.01 -1.25
N ALA A 32 0.83 28.66 -2.17
CA ALA A 32 0.24 29.98 -1.95
C ALA A 32 -0.86 29.98 -0.85
N PHE A 33 -1.45 28.83 -0.52
CA PHE A 33 -2.40 28.72 0.58
C PHE A 33 -1.73 28.75 1.97
N GLY A 34 -0.41 28.55 2.07
CA GLY A 34 0.33 28.70 3.32
C GLY A 34 -0.01 27.67 4.41
N ALA A 35 -0.44 26.46 4.01
CA ALA A 35 -0.75 25.39 4.95
C ALA A 35 0.44 25.08 5.88
N SER A 36 0.17 24.95 7.18
CA SER A 36 1.19 24.64 8.18
C SER A 36 1.58 23.15 8.14
N PRO A 37 2.78 22.77 8.60
CA PRO A 37 3.15 21.36 8.74
C PRO A 37 2.16 20.54 9.60
N GLU A 38 1.57 21.15 10.63
CA GLU A 38 0.57 20.54 11.49
C GLU A 38 -0.77 20.32 10.76
N GLU A 39 -1.14 21.23 9.85
CA GLU A 39 -2.29 21.05 8.97
C GLU A 39 -2.07 19.88 8.01
N GLU A 40 -0.91 19.83 7.35
CA GLU A 40 -0.57 18.72 6.45
C GLU A 40 -0.56 17.37 7.18
N ALA A 41 -0.01 17.33 8.40
CA ALA A 41 0.03 16.12 9.21
C ALA A 41 -1.39 15.61 9.53
N ARG A 42 -2.31 16.52 9.86
CA ARG A 42 -3.73 16.18 10.09
C ARG A 42 -4.40 15.69 8.80
N TRP A 43 -4.21 16.38 7.68
CA TRP A 43 -4.82 15.97 6.42
C TRP A 43 -4.27 14.63 5.91
N LEU A 44 -2.99 14.37 6.13
CA LEU A 44 -2.37 13.08 5.81
C LEU A 44 -2.97 11.96 6.67
N GLU A 45 -3.19 12.21 7.95
CA GLU A 45 -3.87 11.26 8.84
C GLU A 45 -5.30 10.97 8.36
N GLU A 46 -6.07 12.01 8.07
CA GLU A 46 -7.43 11.87 7.53
C GLU A 46 -7.45 11.06 6.22
N LEU A 47 -6.48 11.31 5.33
CA LEU A 47 -6.34 10.58 4.08
C LEU A 47 -6.02 9.10 4.32
N ILE A 48 -5.11 8.78 5.24
CA ILE A 48 -4.76 7.41 5.59
C ILE A 48 -5.96 6.68 6.21
N GLU A 49 -6.69 7.32 7.13
CA GLU A 49 -7.88 6.72 7.74
C GLU A 49 -9.00 6.49 6.71
N GLY A 50 -9.24 7.45 5.80
CA GLY A 50 -10.20 7.29 4.71
C GLY A 50 -9.85 6.10 3.81
N LEU A 51 -8.58 6.02 3.38
CA LEU A 51 -8.09 4.89 2.58
C LEU A 51 -8.14 3.56 3.33
N ALA A 52 -7.85 3.56 4.63
CA ALA A 52 -7.97 2.37 5.46
C ALA A 52 -9.42 1.87 5.54
N GLY A 53 -10.40 2.78 5.55
CA GLY A 53 -11.83 2.47 5.49
C GLY A 53 -12.29 1.93 4.13
N GLU A 54 -11.55 2.21 3.06
CA GLU A 54 -11.81 1.73 1.70
C GLU A 54 -11.14 0.37 1.39
N LEU A 55 -10.32 -0.16 2.30
CA LEU A 55 -9.69 -1.48 2.13
C LEU A 55 -10.76 -2.57 1.96
N SER A 56 -10.53 -3.45 1.00
CA SER A 56 -11.53 -4.42 0.55
C SER A 56 -10.91 -5.79 0.26
N ILE A 57 -11.69 -6.85 0.49
CA ILE A 57 -11.35 -8.21 0.06
C ILE A 57 -11.66 -8.46 -1.41
N ARG A 58 -12.26 -7.48 -2.11
CA ARG A 58 -12.64 -7.55 -3.53
C ARG A 58 -11.80 -6.65 -4.43
N GLY A 59 -10.79 -5.98 -3.90
CA GLY A 59 -9.95 -5.05 -4.65
C GLY A 59 -8.86 -4.45 -3.76
N TRP A 60 -7.86 -3.84 -4.38
CA TRP A 60 -6.64 -3.38 -3.69
C TRP A 60 -6.24 -1.95 -4.06
N ASP A 61 -7.13 -1.17 -4.66
CA ASP A 61 -6.83 0.20 -5.09
C ASP A 61 -6.45 1.08 -3.89
N ALA A 62 -7.20 1.00 -2.80
CA ALA A 62 -6.89 1.69 -1.55
C ALA A 62 -5.53 1.26 -0.96
N ALA A 63 -5.20 -0.03 -1.01
CA ALA A 63 -3.88 -0.51 -0.60
C ALA A 63 -2.77 0.04 -1.50
N GLY A 64 -3.02 0.25 -2.80
CA GLY A 64 -2.08 0.89 -3.71
C GLY A 64 -1.86 2.37 -3.38
N ARG A 65 -2.91 3.09 -3.01
CA ARG A 65 -2.77 4.49 -2.57
C ARG A 65 -2.02 4.60 -1.24
N LEU A 66 -2.26 3.67 -0.30
CA LEU A 66 -1.47 3.57 0.94
C LEU A 66 0.01 3.25 0.67
N GLU A 67 0.29 2.43 -0.35
CA GLU A 67 1.67 2.11 -0.78
C GLU A 67 2.40 3.36 -1.27
N GLU A 68 1.73 4.18 -2.08
CA GLU A 68 2.27 5.46 -2.54
C GLU A 68 2.58 6.39 -1.36
N ILE A 69 1.66 6.50 -0.39
CA ILE A 69 1.86 7.30 0.83
C ILE A 69 3.07 6.80 1.63
N ALA A 70 3.15 5.49 1.88
CA ALA A 70 4.28 4.88 2.60
C ALA A 70 5.62 5.18 1.90
N ARG A 71 5.63 5.15 0.56
CA ARG A 71 6.84 5.40 -0.22
C ARG A 71 7.25 6.88 -0.21
N GLU A 72 6.30 7.78 -0.38
CA GLU A 72 6.56 9.21 -0.63
C GLU A 72 6.64 10.03 0.65
N ARG A 73 5.83 9.70 1.66
CA ARG A 73 5.80 10.39 2.96
C ARG A 73 6.52 9.65 4.07
N LYS A 74 6.95 8.41 3.82
CA LYS A 74 7.56 7.52 4.83
C LYS A 74 6.69 7.35 6.08
N ASP A 75 5.36 7.40 5.90
CA ASP A 75 4.40 7.28 7.00
C ASP A 75 4.08 5.81 7.30
N ALA A 76 4.55 5.33 8.44
CA ALA A 76 4.37 3.94 8.87
C ALA A 76 2.91 3.56 9.14
N ARG A 77 2.02 4.53 9.38
CA ARG A 77 0.59 4.26 9.62
C ARG A 77 -0.06 3.60 8.40
N ALA A 78 0.37 3.96 7.18
CA ALA A 78 -0.14 3.33 5.96
C ALA A 78 0.13 1.81 5.93
N LEU A 79 1.33 1.40 6.35
CA LEU A 79 1.68 -0.02 6.50
C LEU A 79 0.86 -0.67 7.61
N GLU A 80 0.79 -0.05 8.79
CA GLU A 80 0.05 -0.59 9.94
C GLU A 80 -1.41 -0.90 9.57
N ARG A 81 -2.10 0.07 8.94
CA ARG A 81 -3.50 -0.09 8.51
C ARG A 81 -3.64 -1.24 7.51
N THR A 82 -2.74 -1.33 6.55
CA THR A 82 -2.75 -2.39 5.52
C THR A 82 -2.50 -3.78 6.12
N VAL A 83 -1.48 -3.93 6.97
CA VAL A 83 -1.14 -5.19 7.65
C VAL A 83 -2.27 -5.65 8.57
N LYS A 84 -2.85 -4.73 9.34
CA LYS A 84 -3.98 -5.03 10.24
C LYS A 84 -5.21 -5.50 9.48
N PHE A 85 -5.52 -4.88 8.34
CA PHE A 85 -6.59 -5.35 7.47
C PHE A 85 -6.27 -6.74 6.89
N ALA A 86 -5.05 -6.93 6.39
CA ALA A 86 -4.60 -8.18 5.80
C ALA A 86 -4.73 -9.36 6.77
N ALA A 87 -4.22 -9.20 8.00
CA ALA A 87 -4.28 -10.21 9.05
C ALA A 87 -5.72 -10.65 9.39
N ARG A 88 -6.68 -9.73 9.31
CA ARG A 88 -8.06 -9.96 9.74
C ARG A 88 -8.96 -10.48 8.64
N HIS A 89 -8.75 -10.05 7.40
CA HIS A 89 -9.77 -10.18 6.36
C HIS A 89 -9.29 -10.96 5.13
N LEU A 90 -7.99 -11.00 4.84
CA LEU A 90 -7.53 -11.51 3.54
C LEU A 90 -7.40 -13.02 3.46
N MET A 91 -7.40 -13.75 4.59
CA MET A 91 -7.24 -15.21 4.57
C MET A 91 -8.37 -15.93 3.81
N SER A 92 -9.56 -15.33 3.71
CA SER A 92 -10.69 -15.82 2.92
C SER A 92 -10.85 -15.13 1.56
N ALA A 93 -10.02 -14.15 1.22
CA ALA A 93 -10.07 -13.49 -0.08
C ALA A 93 -9.58 -14.43 -1.20
N ASP A 94 -9.88 -14.05 -2.45
CA ASP A 94 -9.37 -14.78 -3.60
C ASP A 94 -7.83 -14.67 -3.73
N SER A 95 -7.25 -15.56 -4.51
CA SER A 95 -5.79 -15.69 -4.60
C SER A 95 -5.11 -14.46 -5.20
N ILE A 96 -5.79 -13.72 -6.09
CA ILE A 96 -5.24 -12.53 -6.74
C ILE A 96 -5.21 -11.39 -5.73
N VAL A 97 -6.32 -11.15 -5.00
CA VAL A 97 -6.39 -10.11 -3.98
C VAL A 97 -5.31 -10.34 -2.92
N LYS A 98 -5.16 -11.57 -2.43
CA LYS A 98 -4.10 -11.93 -1.47
C LYS A 98 -2.72 -11.56 -2.02
N LEU A 99 -2.42 -11.94 -3.26
CA LEU A 99 -1.13 -11.66 -3.90
C LEU A 99 -0.88 -10.16 -3.99
N MET A 100 -1.89 -9.40 -4.43
CA MET A 100 -1.75 -7.96 -4.63
C MET A 100 -1.51 -7.23 -3.31
N TYR A 101 -2.23 -7.57 -2.25
CA TYR A 101 -1.95 -7.00 -0.92
C TYR A 101 -0.57 -7.40 -0.39
N ALA A 102 -0.15 -8.64 -0.60
CA ALA A 102 1.16 -9.10 -0.14
C ALA A 102 2.29 -8.32 -0.82
N GLU A 103 2.25 -8.19 -2.15
CA GLU A 103 3.25 -7.44 -2.92
C GLU A 103 3.31 -5.96 -2.52
N LYS A 104 2.14 -5.33 -2.32
CA LYS A 104 2.06 -3.95 -1.83
C LYS A 104 2.66 -3.79 -0.45
N THR A 105 2.39 -4.75 0.44
CA THR A 105 2.95 -4.73 1.79
C THR A 105 4.47 -4.92 1.76
N VAL A 106 5.00 -5.79 0.88
CA VAL A 106 6.45 -5.92 0.64
C VAL A 106 7.06 -4.60 0.16
N ALA A 107 6.40 -3.91 -0.77
CA ALA A 107 6.87 -2.61 -1.27
C ALA A 107 6.88 -1.54 -0.16
N MET A 108 5.82 -1.47 0.66
CA MET A 108 5.77 -0.59 1.83
C MET A 108 6.88 -0.90 2.84
N LEU A 109 7.08 -2.18 3.18
CA LEU A 109 8.13 -2.63 4.09
C LEU A 109 9.52 -2.24 3.59
N SER A 110 9.77 -2.42 2.30
CA SER A 110 11.04 -2.01 1.67
C SER A 110 11.23 -0.49 1.74
N ALA A 111 10.17 0.29 1.53
CA ALA A 111 10.23 1.75 1.58
C ALA A 111 10.37 2.31 3.00
N LEU A 112 9.83 1.63 4.01
CA LEU A 112 9.74 2.10 5.40
C LEU A 112 10.79 1.45 6.31
N ARG A 113 11.63 0.55 5.79
CA ARG A 113 12.61 -0.22 6.57
C ARG A 113 13.43 0.63 7.53
N ASP A 114 13.95 1.76 7.06
CA ASP A 114 14.86 2.62 7.85
C ASP A 114 14.14 3.48 8.91
N VAL A 115 12.80 3.53 8.87
CA VAL A 115 11.99 4.32 9.82
C VAL A 115 11.13 3.46 10.74
N LEU A 116 10.98 2.17 10.44
CA LEU A 116 10.18 1.26 11.26
C LEU A 116 10.94 0.79 12.49
N PRO A 117 10.29 0.73 13.66
CA PRO A 117 10.80 -0.05 14.79
C PRO A 117 10.97 -1.52 14.39
N GLU A 118 12.05 -2.15 14.84
CA GLU A 118 12.38 -3.54 14.52
C GLU A 118 11.21 -4.50 14.83
N ALA A 119 10.55 -4.34 15.99
CA ALA A 119 9.39 -5.14 16.35
C ALA A 119 8.24 -5.04 15.33
N ALA A 120 7.93 -3.83 14.87
CA ALA A 120 6.87 -3.58 13.88
C ALA A 120 7.26 -4.13 12.50
N LEU A 121 8.54 -4.04 12.13
CA LEU A 121 9.06 -4.63 10.90
C LEU A 121 8.88 -6.16 10.91
N HIS A 122 9.33 -6.83 11.98
CA HIS A 122 9.23 -8.28 12.11
C HIS A 122 7.77 -8.78 12.13
N GLU A 123 6.88 -8.11 12.84
CA GLU A 123 5.46 -8.46 12.89
C GLU A 123 4.79 -8.31 11.51
N SER A 124 5.08 -7.21 10.82
CA SER A 124 4.54 -6.95 9.49
C SER A 124 5.06 -7.98 8.48
N VAL A 125 6.36 -8.26 8.47
CA VAL A 125 6.97 -9.31 7.63
C VAL A 125 6.34 -10.67 7.91
N ARG A 126 6.14 -11.03 9.19
CA ARG A 126 5.49 -12.30 9.57
C ARG A 126 4.07 -12.38 9.00
N THR A 127 3.28 -11.33 9.16
CA THR A 127 1.90 -11.27 8.66
C THR A 127 1.85 -11.42 7.14
N THR A 128 2.71 -10.69 6.42
CA THR A 128 2.79 -10.79 4.95
C THR A 128 3.24 -12.18 4.51
N LYS A 129 4.20 -12.79 5.23
CA LYS A 129 4.66 -14.15 4.92
C LYS A 129 3.54 -15.18 5.08
N VAL A 130 2.73 -15.09 6.13
CA VAL A 130 1.57 -15.98 6.32
C VAL A 130 0.63 -15.91 5.11
N LEU A 131 0.37 -14.72 4.58
CA LEU A 131 -0.46 -14.54 3.40
C LEU A 131 0.17 -15.18 2.14
N LEU A 132 1.49 -15.01 1.95
CA LEU A 132 2.23 -15.60 0.83
C LEU A 132 2.30 -17.13 0.91
N ASP A 133 2.53 -17.67 2.10
CA ASP A 133 2.55 -19.12 2.33
C ASP A 133 1.15 -19.72 2.04
N ASP A 134 0.08 -19.04 2.47
CA ASP A 134 -1.30 -19.45 2.19
C ASP A 134 -1.60 -19.51 0.70
N ILE A 135 -1.13 -18.50 -0.04
CA ILE A 135 -1.22 -18.48 -1.50
C ILE A 135 -0.53 -19.72 -2.06
N VAL A 136 0.72 -20.00 -1.70
CA VAL A 136 1.47 -21.12 -2.28
C VAL A 136 0.81 -22.47 -1.96
N ALA A 137 0.35 -22.64 -0.72
CA ALA A 137 -0.16 -23.91 -0.20
C ALA A 137 -1.57 -24.26 -0.72
N LYS A 138 -2.42 -23.27 -1.00
CA LYS A 138 -3.81 -23.51 -1.39
C LYS A 138 -4.01 -23.55 -2.91
N PRO A 139 -5.07 -24.24 -3.40
CA PRO A 139 -5.50 -24.16 -4.79
C PRO A 139 -5.77 -22.73 -5.23
N LEU A 140 -5.78 -22.51 -6.54
CA LEU A 140 -6.21 -21.22 -7.09
C LEU A 140 -7.69 -21.01 -6.82
N ILE A 141 -8.02 -19.91 -6.14
CA ILE A 141 -9.40 -19.48 -5.84
C ILE A 141 -9.62 -18.12 -6.51
N LEU A 142 -10.71 -18.00 -7.28
CA LEU A 142 -11.09 -16.81 -8.06
C LEU A 142 -12.57 -16.46 -7.82
N ASP A 143 -12.91 -16.09 -6.59
CA ASP A 143 -14.30 -15.85 -6.19
C ASP A 143 -14.76 -14.40 -6.38
N GLY A 144 -13.81 -13.46 -6.57
CA GLY A 144 -14.06 -12.02 -6.65
C GLY A 144 -14.36 -11.46 -8.05
N GLY A 145 -14.44 -12.30 -9.08
CA GLY A 145 -14.59 -11.85 -10.48
C GLY A 145 -13.29 -11.34 -11.12
N HIS A 146 -12.16 -11.48 -10.43
CA HIS A 146 -10.83 -11.21 -10.98
C HIS A 146 -10.39 -12.34 -11.90
N ASP A 147 -9.83 -11.98 -13.06
CA ASP A 147 -9.20 -12.93 -13.98
C ASP A 147 -7.67 -12.86 -13.88
N LEU A 148 -6.99 -13.97 -14.18
CA LEU A 148 -5.53 -14.01 -14.10
C LEU A 148 -4.86 -13.10 -15.16
N ALA A 149 -5.44 -13.01 -16.35
CA ALA A 149 -4.81 -12.40 -17.51
C ALA A 149 -4.66 -10.88 -17.35
N SER A 150 -5.66 -10.21 -16.78
CA SER A 150 -5.62 -8.79 -16.44
C SER A 150 -4.51 -8.42 -15.44
N HIS A 151 -3.93 -9.41 -14.77
CA HIS A 151 -2.82 -9.24 -13.83
C HIS A 151 -1.52 -9.91 -14.29
N GLY A 152 -1.40 -10.22 -15.58
CA GLY A 152 -0.20 -10.83 -16.16
C GLY A 152 0.07 -12.26 -15.67
N LEU A 153 -0.94 -12.91 -15.10
CA LEU A 153 -0.87 -14.28 -14.63
C LEU A 153 -1.47 -15.21 -15.68
N LYS A 154 -0.80 -16.33 -15.94
CA LYS A 154 -1.31 -17.36 -16.86
C LYS A 154 -2.09 -18.45 -16.15
N ASP A 155 -1.60 -18.82 -14.97
CA ASP A 155 -2.06 -19.98 -14.22
C ASP A 155 -1.64 -19.85 -12.74
N LYS A 156 -2.01 -20.87 -11.96
CA LYS A 156 -1.58 -21.03 -10.57
C LYS A 156 -0.06 -21.04 -10.41
N ARG A 157 0.70 -21.60 -11.36
CA ARG A 157 2.15 -21.66 -11.29
C ARG A 157 2.78 -20.27 -11.42
N ALA A 158 2.24 -19.40 -12.26
CA ALA A 158 2.65 -18.00 -12.36
C ALA A 158 2.37 -17.23 -11.06
N LEU A 159 1.21 -17.47 -10.44
CA LEU A 159 0.84 -16.86 -9.16
C LEU A 159 1.76 -17.30 -8.02
N ASN A 160 2.06 -18.60 -7.92
CA ASN A 160 3.00 -19.12 -6.92
C ASN A 160 4.41 -18.55 -7.11
N ARG A 161 4.90 -18.44 -8.35
CA ARG A 161 6.21 -17.82 -8.61
C ARG A 161 6.29 -16.38 -8.13
N ARG A 162 5.24 -15.58 -8.32
CA ARG A 162 5.20 -14.21 -7.78
C ARG A 162 5.15 -14.20 -6.26
N ALA A 163 4.38 -15.09 -5.65
CA ALA A 163 4.37 -15.23 -4.20
C ALA A 163 5.76 -15.60 -3.64
N GLU A 164 6.45 -16.54 -4.27
CA GLU A 164 7.82 -16.93 -3.92
C GLU A 164 8.81 -15.76 -4.09
N GLN A 165 8.71 -14.99 -5.19
CA GLN A 165 9.51 -13.78 -5.39
C GLN A 165 9.28 -12.74 -4.30
N ALA A 166 8.04 -12.57 -3.85
CA ALA A 166 7.69 -11.68 -2.75
C ALA A 166 8.26 -12.20 -1.41
N VAL A 167 8.30 -13.51 -1.17
CA VAL A 167 8.97 -14.09 0.00
C VAL A 167 10.47 -13.80 -0.03
N GLU A 168 11.13 -13.94 -1.18
CA GLU A 168 12.55 -13.57 -1.31
C GLU A 168 12.79 -12.08 -1.09
N ALA A 169 11.87 -11.21 -1.52
CA ALA A 169 11.93 -9.79 -1.23
C ALA A 169 11.80 -9.50 0.28
N LEU A 170 10.91 -10.20 1.01
CA LEU A 170 10.81 -10.06 2.47
C LEU A 170 12.11 -10.43 3.18
N LYS A 171 12.82 -11.47 2.73
CA LYS A 171 14.13 -11.84 3.28
C LYS A 171 15.14 -10.70 3.12
N ARG A 172 15.22 -10.10 1.93
CA ARG A 172 16.11 -8.94 1.69
C ARG A 172 15.79 -7.74 2.58
N VAL A 173 14.51 -7.51 2.87
CA VAL A 173 14.07 -6.45 3.81
C VAL A 173 14.62 -6.70 5.21
N LEU A 174 14.62 -7.95 5.68
CA LEU A 174 15.19 -8.31 6.98
C LEU A 174 16.72 -8.26 6.98
N ASP A 175 17.34 -8.74 5.90
CA ASP A 175 18.79 -9.02 5.85
C ASP A 175 19.67 -7.78 5.66
N GLY A 176 19.12 -6.59 5.40
CA GLY A 176 19.97 -5.44 5.11
C GLY A 176 19.95 -4.90 3.69
N GLY A 177 19.32 -5.62 2.75
CA GLY A 177 19.65 -5.53 1.33
C GLY A 177 19.38 -4.17 0.70
N ARG A 178 20.46 -3.53 0.21
CA ARG A 178 20.42 -2.56 -0.88
C ARG A 178 20.54 -3.30 -2.21
#